data_AF-A0A970UQR0-F1
#
_entry.id   AF-A0A970UQR0-F1
#
_cell.length_a   1.000
_cell.length_b   1.000
_cell.length_c   1.000
_cell.angle_alpha   90.00
_cell.angle_beta   90.00
_cell.angle_gamma   90.00
#
_symmetry.space_group_name_H-M   'P 1'
#
loop_
_entity.id
_entity.type
_entity.pdbx_description
1 polymer ?
#
loop_
_entity_poly.entity_id
_entity_poly.type
_entity_poly.pdbx_seq_one_letter_code
_entity_poly.pdbx_strand_id
1 'polypeptide(L)'
;IAPLPIEFDPEVPCYKNMMSMEGMGAMGGHGGMNIVKAQAIKDATMAHFINQNYAPGNLFIHYNGSYHSDNHEGIVWYLKKLQPDARIVVLTTVTQDEIDTLSTEYLGKADYLLVVPERMTTPY
;
A
#
# COMPACT_ATOMS: atom_id res chain seq x y z
N ILE A 1 -11.05 6.50 13.03
CA ILE A 1 -9.68 5.93 13.03
C ILE A 1 -9.76 4.50 13.55
N ALA A 2 -8.79 3.65 13.25
CA ALA A 2 -8.71 2.32 13.87
C ALA A 2 -8.68 2.42 15.41
N PRO A 3 -9.23 1.44 16.14
CA PRO A 3 -9.17 1.41 17.60
C PRO A 3 -7.73 1.49 18.11
N LEU A 4 -7.52 2.26 19.17
CA LEU A 4 -6.23 2.39 19.83
C LEU A 4 -6.04 1.25 20.86
N PRO A 5 -4.80 0.80 21.11
CA PRO A 5 -3.57 1.18 20.42
C PRO A 5 -3.46 0.56 19.01
N ILE A 6 -2.91 1.33 18.06
CA ILE A 6 -2.64 0.83 16.70
C ILE A 6 -1.30 0.10 16.72
N GLU A 7 -1.31 -1.17 16.29
CA GLU A 7 -0.09 -1.95 16.10
C GLU A 7 0.76 -1.30 15.01
N PHE A 8 2.06 -1.17 15.27
CA PHE A 8 3.02 -0.62 14.32
C PHE A 8 4.29 -1.46 14.38
N ASP A 9 4.65 -2.06 13.25
CA ASP A 9 5.89 -2.80 13.07
C ASP A 9 6.75 -2.08 12.02
N PRO A 10 7.87 -1.44 12.41
CA PRO A 10 8.73 -0.70 11.48
C PRO A 10 9.48 -1.62 10.51
N GLU A 11 9.47 -2.94 10.71
CA GLU A 11 10.13 -3.90 9.83
C GLU A 11 9.27 -4.33 8.63
N VAL A 12 7.99 -3.96 8.59
CA VAL A 12 7.17 -4.13 7.37
C VAL A 12 7.86 -3.37 6.23
N PRO A 13 8.11 -4.00 5.06
CA PRO A 13 9.04 -3.43 4.10
C PRO A 13 8.64 -2.05 3.57
N CYS A 14 7.34 -1.76 3.35
CA CYS A 14 6.89 -0.40 3.02
C CYS A 14 7.36 0.62 4.06
N TYR A 15 7.13 0.39 5.35
CA TYR A 15 7.53 1.32 6.41
C TYR A 15 9.05 1.42 6.55
N LYS A 16 9.75 0.30 6.40
CA LYS A 16 11.22 0.25 6.37
C LYS A 16 11.80 1.06 5.22
N ASN A 17 11.21 0.94 4.03
CA ASN A 17 11.60 1.68 2.84
C ASN A 17 11.30 3.18 2.97
N MET A 18 10.20 3.57 3.62
CA MET A 18 9.96 4.99 3.92
C MET A 18 11.08 5.61 4.75
N MET A 19 11.66 4.85 5.69
CA MET A 19 12.76 5.35 6.52
C MET A 19 14.07 5.54 5.74
N SER A 20 14.23 4.88 4.59
CA SER A 20 15.41 5.02 3.72
C SER A 20 15.23 6.04 2.58
N MET A 21 14.02 6.58 2.36
CA MET A 21 13.77 7.60 1.34
C MET A 21 14.33 8.97 1.73
N GLU A 22 15.03 9.62 0.79
CA GLU A 22 15.51 11.01 0.95
C GLU A 22 14.34 11.96 1.25
N GLY A 23 14.50 12.80 2.27
CA GLY A 23 13.45 13.71 2.74
C GLY A 23 12.44 13.12 3.73
N MET A 24 12.40 11.79 3.89
CA MET A 24 11.54 11.08 4.86
C MET A 24 12.34 10.33 5.94
N GLY A 25 13.63 10.06 5.69
CA GLY A 25 14.53 9.36 6.60
C GLY A 25 15.20 10.21 7.69
N ALA A 26 15.97 9.52 8.55
CA ALA A 26 16.62 10.04 9.76
C ALA A 26 17.65 11.18 9.54
N MET A 27 18.02 11.47 8.29
CA MET A 27 18.99 12.50 7.92
C MET A 27 18.28 13.66 7.19
N GLY A 28 17.65 14.56 7.94
CA GLY A 28 17.42 15.94 7.50
C GLY A 28 16.02 16.37 7.02
N GLY A 29 15.00 15.50 7.04
CA GLY A 29 13.61 15.88 6.72
C GLY A 29 12.75 16.18 7.96
N HIS A 30 11.94 17.23 7.94
CA HIS A 30 10.94 17.50 8.99
C HIS A 30 9.87 16.39 9.03
N GLY A 31 10.08 15.34 9.84
CA GLY A 31 9.02 14.39 10.21
C GLY A 31 9.46 12.95 10.53
N GLY A 32 10.57 12.46 9.99
CA GLY A 32 11.19 11.16 10.34
C GLY A 32 10.20 10.01 10.63
N MET A 33 10.42 9.30 11.75
CA MET A 33 9.56 8.20 12.23
C MET A 33 8.08 8.59 12.42
N ASN A 34 7.76 9.88 12.67
CA ASN A 34 6.37 10.30 12.83
C ASN A 34 5.61 10.24 11.49
N ILE A 35 6.28 10.46 10.35
CA ILE A 35 5.65 10.30 9.03
C ILE A 35 5.34 8.83 8.76
N VAL A 36 6.25 7.93 9.12
CA VAL A 36 6.04 6.48 8.98
C VAL A 36 4.88 6.01 9.86
N LYS A 37 4.82 6.47 11.12
CA LYS A 37 3.70 6.20 12.01
C LYS A 37 2.38 6.80 11.50
N ALA A 38 2.42 7.99 10.90
CA ALA A 38 1.23 8.60 10.31
C ALA A 38 0.70 7.77 9.13
N GLN A 39 1.59 7.24 8.28
CA GLN A 39 1.22 6.29 7.22
C GLN A 39 0.60 5.02 7.81
N ALA A 40 1.26 4.40 8.79
CA ALA A 40 0.75 3.19 9.45
C ALA A 40 -0.64 3.41 10.10
N ILE A 41 -0.88 4.56 10.74
CA ILE A 41 -2.20 4.91 11.29
C ILE A 41 -3.25 5.04 10.19
N LYS A 42 -2.88 5.61 9.04
CA LYS A 42 -3.76 5.73 7.87
C LYS A 42 -4.11 4.35 7.31
N ASP A 43 -3.12 3.48 7.14
CA ASP A 43 -3.29 2.10 6.67
C ASP A 43 -4.15 1.26 7.61
N ALA A 44 -3.86 1.32 8.91
CA ALA A 44 -4.67 0.66 9.93
C ALA A 44 -6.12 1.13 9.91
N THR A 45 -6.34 2.44 9.74
CA THR A 45 -7.68 3.03 9.68
C THR A 45 -8.44 2.59 8.43
N MET A 46 -7.79 2.55 7.27
CA MET A 46 -8.39 2.03 6.04
C MET A 46 -8.76 0.55 6.20
N ALA A 47 -7.83 -0.28 6.68
CA ALA A 47 -8.07 -1.70 6.94
C ALA A 47 -9.22 -1.94 7.93
N HIS A 48 -9.29 -1.16 9.02
CA HIS A 48 -10.37 -1.24 10.00
C HIS A 48 -11.74 -1.01 9.35
N PHE A 49 -11.89 0.07 8.58
CA PHE A 49 -13.18 0.38 7.95
C PHE A 49 -13.51 -0.55 6.78
N ILE A 50 -12.52 -1.06 6.04
CA ILE A 50 -12.76 -2.14 5.07
C ILE A 50 -13.34 -3.36 5.78
N ASN A 51 -12.73 -3.82 6.88
CA ASN A 51 -13.20 -4.99 7.62
C ASN A 51 -14.60 -4.78 8.24
N GLN A 52 -14.90 -3.56 8.72
CA GLN A 52 -16.21 -3.24 9.28
C GLN A 52 -17.33 -3.18 8.23
N ASN A 53 -17.02 -2.75 7.01
CA ASN A 53 -18.00 -2.57 5.94
C ASN A 53 -18.04 -3.74 4.95
N TYR A 54 -17.15 -4.73 5.11
CA TYR A 54 -17.17 -5.95 4.33
C TYR A 54 -18.29 -6.89 4.81
N ALA A 55 -19.16 -7.28 3.88
CA ALA A 55 -20.15 -8.32 4.10
C ALA A 55 -19.67 -9.65 3.51
N PRO A 56 -19.67 -10.76 4.27
CA PRO A 56 -19.26 -12.07 3.74
C PRO A 56 -19.99 -12.44 2.45
N GLY A 57 -19.23 -12.83 1.43
CA GLY A 57 -19.76 -13.22 0.12
C GLY A 57 -19.86 -12.07 -0.89
N ASN A 58 -19.68 -10.82 -0.47
CA ASN A 58 -19.68 -9.67 -1.37
C ASN A 58 -18.27 -9.32 -1.83
N LEU A 59 -18.18 -8.65 -2.99
CA LEU A 59 -16.95 -7.99 -3.42
C LEU A 59 -16.88 -6.59 -2.77
N PHE A 60 -15.74 -6.27 -2.16
CA PHE A 60 -15.43 -4.92 -1.67
C PHE A 60 -14.29 -4.34 -2.50
N ILE A 61 -14.47 -3.13 -3.04
CA ILE A 61 -13.45 -2.42 -3.82
C ILE A 61 -13.00 -1.20 -3.02
N HIS A 62 -11.71 -1.12 -2.74
CA HIS A 62 -11.09 0.04 -2.13
C HIS A 62 -10.14 0.70 -3.14
N TYR A 63 -10.32 1.99 -3.38
CA TYR A 63 -9.41 2.78 -4.19
C TYR A 63 -8.43 3.52 -3.27
N ASN A 64 -7.14 3.31 -3.46
CA ASN A 64 -6.07 3.90 -2.67
C ASN A 64 -4.86 4.26 -3.55
N GLY A 65 -3.97 5.10 -3.03
CA GLY A 65 -2.64 5.27 -3.62
C GLY A 65 -1.85 3.96 -3.54
N SER A 66 -1.06 3.64 -4.57
CA SER A 66 -0.44 2.32 -4.72
C SER A 66 0.40 1.89 -3.52
N TYR A 67 1.10 2.84 -2.89
CA TYR A 67 1.92 2.62 -1.70
C TYR A 67 1.18 1.95 -0.52
N HIS A 68 -0.15 2.08 -0.47
CA HIS A 68 -0.98 1.52 0.59
C HIS A 68 -1.35 0.04 0.39
N SER A 69 -1.03 -0.56 -0.75
CA SER A 69 -1.41 -1.95 -1.07
C SER A 69 -0.40 -2.72 -1.92
N ASP A 70 0.53 -2.05 -2.60
CA ASP A 70 1.62 -2.68 -3.34
C ASP A 70 2.36 -3.70 -2.45
N ASN A 71 2.84 -4.78 -3.06
CA ASN A 71 3.54 -5.90 -2.41
C ASN A 71 2.74 -6.61 -1.30
N HIS A 72 1.42 -6.42 -1.23
CA HIS A 72 0.58 -6.90 -0.11
C HIS A 72 0.98 -6.31 1.26
N GLU A 73 1.48 -5.07 1.25
CA GLU A 73 1.89 -4.32 2.44
C GLU A 73 0.82 -3.28 2.84
N GLY A 74 1.12 -2.40 3.80
CA GLY A 74 0.22 -1.33 4.23
C GLY A 74 -1.13 -1.86 4.72
N ILE A 75 -2.21 -1.48 4.01
CA ILE A 75 -3.59 -1.91 4.30
C ILE A 75 -3.69 -3.43 4.36
N VAL A 76 -3.05 -4.13 3.42
CA VAL A 76 -3.18 -5.58 3.28
C VAL A 76 -2.58 -6.31 4.49
N TRP A 77 -1.46 -5.81 5.01
CA TRP A 77 -0.84 -6.32 6.23
C TRP A 77 -1.79 -6.24 7.44
N TYR A 78 -2.46 -5.10 7.63
CA TYR A 78 -3.46 -4.93 8.69
C TYR A 78 -4.71 -5.79 8.46
N LEU A 79 -5.22 -5.88 7.22
CA LEU A 79 -6.38 -6.72 6.91
C LEU A 79 -6.11 -8.18 7.20
N LYS A 80 -4.91 -8.70 6.89
CA LYS A 80 -4.54 -10.08 7.22
C LYS A 80 -4.46 -10.37 8.71
N LYS A 81 -4.24 -9.36 9.55
CA LYS A 81 -4.33 -9.50 11.01
C LYS A 81 -5.77 -9.50 11.50
N LEU A 82 -6.61 -8.62 10.94
CA LEU A 82 -8.03 -8.51 11.30
C LEU A 82 -8.86 -9.70 10.80
N GLN A 83 -8.53 -10.21 9.61
CA GLN A 83 -9.21 -11.33 8.95
C GLN A 83 -8.19 -12.18 8.18
N PRO A 84 -7.53 -13.16 8.85
CA PRO A 84 -6.49 -13.99 8.24
C PRO A 84 -6.92 -14.72 6.96
N ASP A 85 -8.19 -15.15 6.93
CA ASP A 85 -8.77 -15.92 5.83
C ASP A 85 -9.31 -15.03 4.70
N ALA A 86 -9.15 -13.70 4.79
CA ALA A 86 -9.60 -12.79 3.75
C ALA A 86 -8.89 -13.10 2.42
N ARG A 87 -9.69 -13.27 1.37
CA ARG A 87 -9.18 -13.29 -0.01
C ARG A 87 -9.05 -11.84 -0.46
N ILE A 88 -7.80 -11.40 -0.64
CA ILE A 88 -7.46 -10.04 -1.01
C ILE A 88 -6.80 -10.11 -2.38
N VAL A 89 -7.17 -9.19 -3.27
CA VAL A 89 -6.58 -9.03 -4.59
C VAL A 89 -6.11 -7.59 -4.70
N VAL A 90 -4.84 -7.39 -5.04
CA VAL A 90 -4.23 -6.10 -5.31
C VAL A 90 -4.16 -5.90 -6.81
N LEU A 91 -4.70 -4.76 -7.27
CA LEU A 91 -4.52 -4.26 -8.63
C LEU A 91 -3.78 -2.94 -8.54
N THR A 92 -2.66 -2.83 -9.26
CA THR A 92 -1.86 -1.61 -9.30
C THR A 92 -1.61 -1.17 -10.73
N THR A 93 -1.35 0.12 -10.93
CA THR A 93 -1.01 0.69 -12.23
C THR A 93 0.46 1.07 -12.23
N VAL A 94 1.17 0.71 -13.30
CA VAL A 94 2.59 0.99 -13.48
C VAL A 94 2.83 1.59 -14.86
N THR A 95 3.86 2.42 -14.97
CA THR A 95 4.28 3.06 -16.21
C THR A 95 5.58 2.45 -16.72
N GLN A 96 5.66 2.17 -18.01
CA GLN A 96 6.92 1.80 -18.68
C GLN A 96 6.86 2.19 -20.16
N ASP A 97 8.02 2.40 -20.79
CA ASP A 97 8.12 2.71 -22.22
C ASP A 97 7.55 1.59 -23.11
N GLU A 98 8.07 0.37 -22.96
CA GLU A 98 7.70 -0.81 -23.76
C GLU A 98 6.68 -1.68 -23.02
N ILE A 99 5.42 -1.76 -23.46
CA ILE A 99 4.35 -2.46 -22.71
C ILE A 99 4.19 -3.94 -23.04
N ASP A 100 4.83 -4.42 -24.11
CA ASP A 100 4.70 -5.81 -24.57
C ASP A 100 5.47 -6.81 -23.69
N THR A 101 6.39 -6.31 -22.85
CA THR A 101 7.17 -7.11 -21.89
C THR A 101 7.22 -6.41 -20.55
N LEU A 102 6.74 -7.07 -19.49
CA LEU A 102 6.74 -6.49 -18.14
C LEU A 102 8.18 -6.29 -17.62
N SER A 103 8.47 -5.09 -17.12
CA SER A 103 9.72 -4.82 -16.42
C SER A 103 9.86 -5.70 -15.17
N THR A 104 11.06 -6.24 -14.92
CA THR A 104 11.32 -7.09 -13.76
C THR A 104 11.12 -6.36 -12.43
N GLU A 105 11.15 -5.02 -12.43
CA GLU A 105 10.90 -4.20 -11.25
C GLU A 105 9.47 -4.30 -10.72
N TYR A 106 8.52 -4.67 -11.59
CA TYR A 106 7.10 -4.77 -11.26
C TYR A 106 6.66 -6.20 -10.93
N LEU A 107 7.55 -7.18 -11.10
CA LEU A 107 7.26 -8.57 -10.77
C LEU A 107 6.94 -8.71 -9.28
N GLY A 108 5.79 -9.30 -8.97
CA GLY A 108 5.33 -9.52 -7.60
C GLY A 108 4.75 -8.29 -6.91
N LYS A 109 4.66 -7.14 -7.60
CA LYS A 109 4.15 -5.89 -7.01
C LYS A 109 2.66 -5.95 -6.65
N ALA A 110 1.88 -6.73 -7.38
CA ALA A 110 0.44 -6.93 -7.18
C ALA A 110 -0.02 -8.24 -7.85
N ASP A 111 -1.26 -8.66 -7.62
CA ASP A 111 -1.85 -9.80 -8.34
C ASP A 111 -2.14 -9.46 -9.81
N TYR A 112 -2.54 -8.21 -10.05
CA TYR A 112 -2.78 -7.68 -11.39
C TYR A 112 -2.08 -6.34 -11.58
N LEU A 113 -1.47 -6.18 -12.74
CA LEU A 113 -0.74 -4.99 -13.16
C LEU A 113 -1.43 -4.39 -14.38
N LEU A 114 -1.88 -3.14 -14.26
CA LEU A 114 -2.24 -2.32 -15.41
C LEU A 114 -0.98 -1.58 -15.87
N VAL A 115 -0.39 -2.05 -16.97
CA VAL A 115 0.80 -1.43 -17.56
C VAL A 115 0.37 -0.38 -18.56
N VAL A 116 0.74 0.88 -18.32
CA VAL A 116 0.44 2.00 -19.22
C VAL A 116 1.72 2.59 -19.81
N PRO A 117 1.72 3.02 -21.09
CA PRO A 117 2.88 3.67 -21.68
C PRO A 117 3.24 4.96 -20.92
N GLU A 118 4.53 5.24 -20.74
CA GLU A 118 5.00 6.51 -20.12
C GLU A 118 4.51 7.75 -20.88
N ARG A 119 4.30 7.63 -22.19
CA ARG A 119 3.72 8.69 -23.03
C ARG A 119 2.24 9.00 -22.76
N MET A 120 1.57 8.25 -21.89
CA MET A 120 0.20 8.55 -21.48
C MET A 120 0.17 9.83 -20.64
N THR A 121 -0.75 10.75 -20.94
CA THR A 121 -0.85 12.03 -20.23
C THR A 121 -1.21 11.81 -18.76
N THR A 122 -0.38 12.35 -17.86
CA THR A 122 -0.70 12.43 -16.44
C THR A 122 -1.54 13.67 -16.16
N PRO A 123 -2.55 13.61 -15.28
CA PRO A 123 -3.38 14.77 -14.92
C PRO A 123 -2.66 15.79 -13.99
N TYR A 124 -1.36 15.59 -13.73
CA TYR A 124 -0.51 16.43 -12.88
C TYR A 124 0.80 16.75 -13.59
#